data_AF-A0A1L8M9T8-F1
#
_entry.id   AF-A0A1L8M9T8-F1
#
_cell.length_a   1.000
_cell.length_b   1.000
_cell.length_c   1.000
_cell.angle_alpha   90.00
_cell.angle_beta   90.00
_cell.angle_gamma   90.00
#
_symmetry.space_group_name_H-M   'P 1'
#
loop_
_entity.id
_entity.type
_entity.pdbx_description
1 polymer ?
#
loop_
_entity_poly.entity_id
_entity_poly.type
_entity_poly.pdbx_seq_one_letter_code
_entity_poly.pdbx_strand_id
1 'polypeptide(L)'
;MTSNYFMFLNIIGVAFFAVSGALMGHKKQINGFGIVVVGVMTALGGGTIRDLLLGKPIFWVTVSDYLFVTYLAILCTVLFVRYMPSPSNFFFILMDAIGLAIFNIVGIEKALIEGTGMTVALTMGMTTGIFGGLMRDVVCREIPLVMRGDLYASACLAGGLAYALLFSLDVAYVWCIVGALHVTVLLRIGSVYWNWRVDLFHKRTHKDRGFKIRKQ
;
A
#
# COMPACT_ATOMS: atom_id res chain seq x y z
N MET A 1 15.70 0.03 -14.76
CA MET A 1 16.00 0.91 -13.59
C MET A 1 17.50 0.91 -13.31
N THR A 2 18.15 2.06 -13.09
CA THR A 2 19.51 2.05 -12.51
C THR A 2 19.40 1.59 -11.05
N SER A 3 20.35 0.77 -10.59
CA SER A 3 20.34 0.15 -9.25
C SER A 3 20.02 1.16 -8.12
N ASN A 4 20.49 2.40 -8.26
CA ASN A 4 20.27 3.49 -7.31
C ASN A 4 18.79 3.84 -7.10
N TYR A 5 17.98 3.94 -8.17
CA TYR A 5 16.56 4.25 -7.99
C TYR A 5 15.82 3.11 -7.29
N PHE A 6 16.18 1.85 -7.56
CA PHE A 6 15.53 0.67 -6.95
C PHE A 6 15.75 0.63 -5.46
N MET A 7 17.00 0.83 -5.04
CA MET A 7 17.37 0.86 -3.63
C MET A 7 16.70 2.04 -2.91
N PHE A 8 16.71 3.22 -3.54
CA PHE A 8 16.08 4.42 -3.01
C PHE A 8 14.56 4.25 -2.78
N LEU A 9 13.83 3.73 -3.79
CA LEU A 9 12.40 3.47 -3.64
C LEU A 9 12.11 2.43 -2.56
N ASN A 10 12.89 1.34 -2.48
CA ASN A 10 12.69 0.35 -1.41
C ASN A 10 12.91 0.95 -0.02
N ILE A 11 14.00 1.68 0.19
CA ILE A 11 14.32 2.31 1.48
C ILE A 11 13.19 3.24 1.92
N ILE A 12 12.72 4.08 1.00
CA ILE A 12 11.64 5.02 1.29
C ILE A 12 10.31 4.28 1.53
N GLY A 13 9.99 3.28 0.70
CA GLY A 13 8.77 2.48 0.87
C GLY A 13 8.70 1.79 2.24
N VAL A 14 9.82 1.18 2.66
CA VAL A 14 9.99 0.57 3.98
C VAL A 14 9.75 1.61 5.08
N ALA A 15 10.32 2.82 4.96
CA ALA A 15 10.11 3.88 5.93
C ALA A 15 8.62 4.30 6.04
N PHE A 16 7.95 4.56 4.92
CA PHE A 16 6.53 4.96 4.90
C PHE A 16 5.60 3.90 5.51
N PHE A 17 5.82 2.62 5.20
CA PHE A 17 5.06 1.52 5.79
C PHE A 17 5.40 1.29 7.27
N ALA A 18 6.65 1.49 7.68
CA ALA A 18 7.03 1.42 9.09
C ALA A 18 6.32 2.50 9.90
N VAL A 19 6.25 3.74 9.39
CA VAL A 19 5.48 4.84 9.99
C VAL A 19 4.00 4.48 10.06
N SER A 20 3.42 4.03 8.95
CA SER A 20 2.00 3.64 8.90
C SER A 20 1.65 2.53 9.88
N GLY A 21 2.49 1.48 9.98
CA GLY A 21 2.34 0.40 10.95
C GLY A 21 2.43 0.88 12.38
N ALA A 22 3.41 1.71 12.70
CA ALA A 22 3.59 2.27 14.04
C ALA A 22 2.41 3.16 14.46
N LEU A 23 1.90 3.99 13.55
CA LEU A 23 0.70 4.81 13.78
C LEU A 23 -0.54 3.96 14.04
N MET A 24 -0.73 2.86 13.31
CA MET A 24 -1.84 1.92 13.57
C MET A 24 -1.70 1.26 14.95
N GLY A 25 -0.49 0.80 15.29
CA GLY A 25 -0.22 0.22 16.61
C GLY A 25 -0.52 1.20 17.75
N HIS A 26 -0.15 2.47 17.60
CA HIS A 26 -0.50 3.51 18.56
C HIS A 26 -2.02 3.75 18.64
N LYS A 27 -2.70 3.88 17.49
CA LYS A 27 -4.16 4.04 17.42
C LYS A 27 -4.91 2.90 18.12
N LYS A 28 -4.31 1.71 18.16
CA LYS A 28 -4.83 0.51 18.83
C LYS A 28 -4.33 0.30 20.25
N GLN A 29 -3.65 1.29 20.82
CA GLN A 29 -3.11 1.23 22.19
C GLN A 29 -2.27 -0.03 22.45
N ILE A 30 -1.55 -0.50 21.42
CA ILE A 30 -0.64 -1.63 21.53
C ILE A 30 0.60 -1.18 22.33
N ASN A 31 1.17 -2.08 23.13
CA ASN A 31 2.39 -1.80 23.88
C ASN A 31 3.59 -1.48 22.96
N GLY A 32 4.65 -0.90 23.53
CA GLY A 32 5.81 -0.43 22.74
C GLY A 32 6.47 -1.52 21.88
N PHE A 33 6.66 -2.73 22.42
CA PHE A 33 7.20 -3.85 21.65
C PHE A 33 6.27 -4.28 20.52
N GLY A 34 4.96 -4.31 20.76
CA GLY A 34 3.96 -4.62 19.75
C GLY A 34 3.91 -3.58 18.63
N ILE A 35 4.11 -2.29 18.93
CA ILE A 35 4.26 -1.25 17.90
C ILE A 35 5.45 -1.55 16.99
N VAL A 36 6.58 -2.00 17.54
CA VAL A 36 7.75 -2.40 16.75
C VAL A 36 7.41 -3.59 15.85
N VAL A 37 6.77 -4.63 16.38
CA VAL A 37 6.36 -5.81 15.61
C VAL A 37 5.42 -5.43 14.47
N VAL A 38 4.39 -4.62 14.75
CA VAL A 38 3.43 -4.16 13.74
C VAL A 38 4.13 -3.31 12.67
N GLY A 39 5.00 -2.38 13.06
CA GLY A 39 5.77 -1.54 12.14
C GLY A 39 6.65 -2.37 11.21
N VAL A 40 7.43 -3.31 11.77
CA VAL A 40 8.32 -4.20 10.99
C VAL A 40 7.52 -5.09 10.05
N MET A 41 6.44 -5.70 10.54
CA MET A 41 5.59 -6.56 9.72
C MET A 41 4.93 -5.78 8.58
N THR A 42 4.48 -4.54 8.83
CA THR A 42 3.91 -3.68 7.79
C THR A 42 4.96 -3.34 6.72
N ALA A 43 6.16 -2.95 7.15
CA ALA A 43 7.23 -2.47 6.28
C ALA A 43 7.88 -3.58 5.43
N LEU A 44 8.05 -4.78 6.00
CA LEU A 44 8.82 -5.85 5.38
C LEU A 44 7.94 -7.00 4.86
N GLY A 45 6.71 -7.15 5.36
CA GLY A 45 5.86 -8.31 5.09
C GLY A 45 5.52 -8.49 3.61
N GLY A 46 5.07 -7.42 2.95
CA GLY A 46 4.74 -7.47 1.52
C GLY A 46 5.94 -7.81 0.63
N GLY A 47 7.09 -7.18 0.87
CA GLY A 47 8.34 -7.49 0.16
C GLY A 47 8.86 -8.89 0.43
N THR A 48 8.65 -9.41 1.64
CA THR A 48 9.01 -10.80 2.00
C THR A 48 8.16 -11.80 1.23
N ILE A 49 6.84 -11.61 1.17
CA ILE A 49 5.95 -12.47 0.38
C ILE A 49 6.34 -12.43 -1.10
N ARG A 50 6.56 -11.24 -1.66
CA ARG A 50 7.02 -11.08 -3.04
C ARG A 50 8.29 -11.89 -3.30
N ASP A 51 9.29 -11.77 -2.44
CA ASP A 51 10.58 -12.45 -2.64
C ASP A 51 10.42 -13.97 -2.54
N LEU A 52 9.61 -14.47 -1.61
CA LEU A 52 9.28 -15.89 -1.51
C LEU A 52 8.57 -16.40 -2.76
N LEU A 53 7.58 -15.66 -3.29
CA LEU A 53 6.84 -16.04 -4.50
C LEU A 53 7.73 -16.03 -5.75
N LEU A 54 8.71 -15.14 -5.83
CA LEU A 54 9.68 -15.08 -6.93
C LEU A 54 10.86 -16.06 -6.74
N GLY A 55 10.91 -16.81 -5.63
CA GLY A 55 12.04 -17.70 -5.32
C GLY A 55 13.36 -16.96 -5.11
N LYS A 56 13.31 -15.74 -4.56
CA LYS A 56 14.47 -14.87 -4.35
C LYS A 56 14.86 -14.79 -2.87
N PRO A 57 16.14 -14.53 -2.57
CA PRO A 57 16.55 -14.18 -1.22
C PRO A 57 15.73 -12.99 -0.69
N ILE A 58 15.36 -13.07 0.59
CA ILE A 58 14.57 -12.05 1.25
C ILE A 58 15.40 -10.76 1.39
N PHE A 59 14.91 -9.65 0.85
CA PHE A 59 15.69 -8.41 0.69
C PHE A 59 16.32 -7.87 1.99
N TRP A 60 15.60 -7.92 3.11
CA TRP A 60 16.09 -7.42 4.40
C TRP A 60 17.02 -8.40 5.13
N VAL A 61 17.03 -9.66 4.72
CA VAL A 61 18.01 -10.67 5.17
C VAL A 61 19.33 -10.48 4.43
N THR A 62 19.26 -10.15 3.14
CA THR A 62 20.45 -9.91 2.32
C THR A 62 21.12 -8.57 2.61
N VAL A 63 20.33 -7.55 2.95
CA VAL A 63 20.81 -6.18 3.20
C VAL A 63 20.17 -5.66 4.48
N SER A 64 20.97 -5.52 5.53
CA SER A 64 20.50 -5.10 6.86
C SER A 64 20.02 -3.64 6.91
N ASP A 65 20.40 -2.79 5.95
CA ASP A 65 20.02 -1.37 5.90
C ASP A 65 18.51 -1.17 5.96
N TYR A 66 17.74 -2.10 5.38
CA TYR A 66 16.28 -2.08 5.45
C TYR A 66 15.76 -2.21 6.89
N LEU A 67 16.42 -3.02 7.73
CA LEU A 67 16.07 -3.13 9.16
C LEU A 67 16.40 -1.85 9.90
N PHE A 68 17.59 -1.26 9.68
CA PHE A 68 17.98 0.00 10.30
C PHE A 68 16.98 1.13 9.99
N VAL A 69 16.61 1.27 8.72
CA VAL A 69 15.61 2.27 8.29
C VAL A 69 14.25 1.99 8.91
N THR A 70 13.82 0.72 8.97
CA THR A 70 12.56 0.33 9.60
C THR A 70 12.53 0.73 11.07
N TYR A 71 13.55 0.35 11.85
CA TYR A 71 13.61 0.67 13.28
C TYR A 71 13.72 2.18 13.53
N LEU A 72 14.51 2.89 12.71
CA LEU A 72 14.62 4.34 12.80
C LEU A 72 13.28 5.02 12.51
N ALA A 73 12.56 4.60 11.47
CA ALA A 73 11.25 5.15 11.14
C ALA A 73 10.21 4.89 12.24
N ILE A 74 10.21 3.69 12.85
CA ILE A 74 9.35 3.38 14.00
C ILE A 74 9.71 4.27 15.20
N LEU A 75 11.00 4.39 15.53
CA LEU A 75 11.46 5.23 16.64
C LEU A 75 11.06 6.69 16.43
N CYS A 76 11.31 7.25 15.24
CA CYS A 76 10.89 8.59 14.87
C CYS A 76 9.37 8.76 15.00
N THR A 77 8.58 7.77 14.60
CA THR A 77 7.11 7.80 14.74
C THR A 77 6.68 7.81 16.20
N VAL A 78 7.31 6.99 17.05
CA VAL A 78 7.03 6.95 18.50
C VAL A 78 7.38 8.28 19.16
N LEU A 79 8.53 8.87 18.83
CA LEU A 79 8.94 10.18 19.34
C LEU A 79 7.99 11.28 18.84
N PHE A 80 7.61 11.26 17.56
CA PHE A 80 6.66 12.19 16.97
C PHE A 80 5.33 12.15 17.71
N VAL A 81 4.75 10.97 17.89
CA VAL A 81 3.49 10.79 18.64
C VAL A 81 3.61 11.22 20.11
N ARG A 82 4.78 11.06 20.73
CA ARG A 82 5.01 11.41 22.13
C ARG A 82 5.07 12.92 22.36
N TYR A 83 5.63 13.68 21.41
CA TYR A 83 5.94 15.11 21.60
C TYR A 83 5.09 16.06 20.75
N MET A 84 4.39 15.57 19.73
CA MET A 84 3.52 16.37 18.87
C MET A 84 2.03 16.08 19.12
N PRO A 85 1.11 16.94 18.66
CA PRO A 85 -0.31 16.67 18.70
C PRO A 85 -0.67 15.33 18.06
N SER A 86 -1.73 14.69 18.56
CA SER A 86 -2.18 13.40 18.06
C SER A 86 -2.28 13.40 16.53
N PRO A 87 -1.64 12.45 15.83
CA PRO A 87 -1.66 12.40 14.38
C PRO A 87 -3.09 12.23 13.88
N SER A 88 -3.43 12.95 12.80
CA SER A 88 -4.75 12.84 12.18
C SER A 88 -4.90 11.51 11.45
N ASN A 89 -6.15 11.05 11.29
CA ASN A 89 -6.44 9.86 10.48
C ASN A 89 -5.99 10.06 9.02
N PHE A 90 -6.03 11.31 8.54
CA PHE A 90 -5.52 11.68 7.21
C PHE A 90 -4.02 11.42 7.08
N PHE A 91 -3.22 11.75 8.11
CA PHE A 91 -1.78 11.50 8.09
C PHE A 91 -1.46 10.01 7.97
N PHE A 92 -2.16 9.16 8.73
CA PHE A 92 -2.04 7.70 8.60
C PHE A 92 -2.34 7.21 7.18
N ILE A 93 -3.46 7.67 6.59
CA ILE A 93 -3.89 7.31 5.23
C ILE A 93 -2.87 7.77 4.20
N LEU A 94 -2.29 8.95 4.36
CA LEU A 94 -1.28 9.49 3.46
C LEU A 94 -0.01 8.63 3.48
N MET A 95 0.50 8.30 4.67
CA MET A 95 1.70 7.46 4.81
C MET A 95 1.48 6.07 4.19
N ASP A 96 0.31 5.48 4.44
CA ASP A 96 -0.12 4.20 3.86
C ASP A 96 -0.25 4.28 2.33
N ALA A 97 -0.88 5.32 1.78
CA ALA A 97 -1.06 5.49 0.35
C ALA A 97 0.27 5.66 -0.40
N ILE A 98 1.21 6.41 0.17
CA ILE A 98 2.55 6.61 -0.42
C ILE A 98 3.33 5.29 -0.39
N GLY A 99 3.37 4.60 0.75
CA GLY A 99 4.05 3.31 0.85
C GLY A 99 3.44 2.25 -0.09
N LEU A 100 2.10 2.23 -0.21
CA LEU A 100 1.37 1.35 -1.12
C LEU A 100 1.81 1.58 -2.57
N ALA A 101 1.86 2.85 -3.00
CA ALA A 101 2.24 3.22 -4.35
C ALA A 101 3.69 2.83 -4.67
N ILE A 102 4.61 3.12 -3.74
CA ILE A 102 6.03 2.80 -3.91
C ILE A 102 6.25 1.30 -3.99
N PHE A 103 5.65 0.53 -3.08
CA PHE A 103 5.82 -0.93 -3.09
C PHE A 103 5.14 -1.62 -4.25
N ASN A 104 4.06 -1.05 -4.78
CA ASN A 104 3.48 -1.51 -6.03
C ASN A 104 4.48 -1.39 -7.19
N ILE A 105 5.10 -0.22 -7.34
CA ILE A 105 6.11 0.03 -8.38
C ILE A 105 7.32 -0.89 -8.20
N VAL A 106 7.86 -0.98 -6.99
CA VAL A 106 9.01 -1.85 -6.66
C VAL A 106 8.68 -3.33 -6.95
N GLY A 107 7.47 -3.78 -6.62
CA GLY A 107 7.05 -5.16 -6.87
C GLY A 107 6.90 -5.49 -8.34
N ILE A 108 6.31 -4.58 -9.13
CA ILE A 108 6.25 -4.68 -10.60
C ILE A 108 7.67 -4.80 -11.16
N GLU A 109 8.53 -3.89 -10.74
CA GLU A 109 9.88 -3.80 -11.29
C GLU A 109 10.74 -4.99 -10.96
N LYS A 110 10.70 -5.45 -9.70
CA LYS A 110 11.44 -6.65 -9.33
C LYS A 110 10.97 -7.84 -10.16
N ALA A 111 9.67 -8.00 -10.36
CA ALA A 111 9.14 -9.09 -11.17
C ALA A 111 9.52 -8.99 -12.66
N LEU A 112 9.54 -7.78 -13.24
CA LEU A 112 9.99 -7.57 -14.63
C LEU A 112 11.48 -7.86 -14.81
N ILE A 113 12.32 -7.46 -13.84
CA ILE A 113 13.76 -7.77 -13.83
C ILE A 113 14.00 -9.29 -13.82
N GLU A 114 13.13 -10.04 -13.16
CA GLU A 114 13.18 -11.51 -13.14
C GLU A 114 12.61 -12.17 -14.41
N GLY A 115 12.33 -11.39 -15.45
CA GLY A 115 11.87 -11.90 -16.74
C GLY A 115 10.41 -12.33 -16.78
N THR A 116 9.60 -11.95 -15.78
CA THR A 116 8.16 -12.24 -15.79
C THR A 116 7.41 -11.31 -16.75
N GLY A 117 6.25 -11.76 -17.24
CA GLY A 117 5.37 -10.91 -18.05
C GLY A 117 4.65 -9.84 -17.22
N MET A 118 4.19 -8.78 -17.89
CA MET A 118 3.54 -7.61 -17.25
C MET A 118 2.36 -7.99 -16.33
N THR A 119 1.56 -8.99 -16.68
CA THR A 119 0.44 -9.45 -15.85
C THR A 119 0.90 -9.99 -14.49
N VAL A 120 1.98 -10.79 -14.49
CA VAL A 120 2.58 -11.31 -13.26
C VAL A 120 3.22 -10.16 -12.48
N ALA A 121 3.89 -9.25 -13.17
CA ALA A 121 4.50 -8.08 -12.54
C ALA A 121 3.48 -7.19 -11.83
N LEU A 122 2.33 -6.89 -12.45
CA LEU A 122 1.23 -6.15 -11.82
C LEU A 122 0.72 -6.87 -10.57
N THR A 123 0.60 -8.20 -10.62
CA THR A 123 0.16 -8.99 -9.47
C THR A 123 1.19 -8.97 -8.35
N MET A 124 2.49 -9.05 -8.68
CA MET A 124 3.58 -8.93 -7.69
C MET A 124 3.64 -7.53 -7.08
N GLY A 125 3.42 -6.48 -7.86
CA GLY A 125 3.24 -5.11 -7.38
C GLY A 125 2.14 -5.01 -6.35
N MET A 126 0.91 -5.41 -6.72
CA MET A 126 -0.22 -5.39 -5.82
C MET A 126 0.03 -6.22 -4.56
N THR A 127 0.62 -7.41 -4.71
CA THR A 127 0.98 -8.27 -3.57
C THR A 127 1.93 -7.54 -2.61
N THR A 128 2.99 -6.93 -3.15
CA THR A 128 3.98 -6.21 -2.35
C THR A 128 3.36 -5.02 -1.61
N GLY A 129 2.53 -4.24 -2.30
CA GLY A 129 1.89 -3.07 -1.71
C GLY A 129 0.78 -3.41 -0.70
N ILE A 130 -0.08 -4.37 -1.00
CA ILE A 130 -1.29 -4.64 -0.20
C ILE A 130 -0.98 -5.49 1.04
N PHE A 131 -0.12 -6.50 0.92
CA PHE A 131 0.02 -7.49 2.00
C PHE A 131 0.63 -6.91 3.28
N GLY A 132 1.50 -5.90 3.19
CA GLY A 132 2.02 -5.20 4.36
C GLY A 132 0.90 -4.57 5.20
N GLY A 133 0.04 -3.77 4.55
CA GLY A 133 -1.13 -3.17 5.20
C GLY A 133 -2.18 -4.20 5.64
N LEU A 134 -2.37 -5.27 4.88
CA LEU A 134 -3.28 -6.36 5.23
C LEU A 134 -2.83 -7.06 6.53
N MET A 135 -1.56 -7.47 6.62
CA MET A 135 -1.01 -8.10 7.82
C MET A 135 -1.15 -7.19 9.04
N ARG A 136 -0.80 -5.91 8.89
CA ARG A 136 -0.97 -4.88 9.92
C ARG A 136 -2.39 -4.86 10.46
N ASP A 137 -3.37 -4.75 9.56
CA ASP A 137 -4.76 -4.58 9.94
C ASP A 137 -5.29 -5.83 10.65
N VAL A 138 -4.98 -7.04 10.15
CA VAL A 138 -5.39 -8.31 10.77
C VAL A 138 -4.84 -8.44 12.19
N VAL A 139 -3.54 -8.20 12.39
CA VAL A 139 -2.91 -8.28 13.73
C VAL A 139 -3.49 -7.23 14.68
N CYS A 140 -3.83 -6.05 14.15
CA CYS A 140 -4.48 -4.97 14.89
C CYS A 140 -6.00 -5.18 15.09
N ARG A 141 -6.54 -6.34 14.69
CA ARG A 141 -7.97 -6.70 14.77
C ARG A 141 -8.88 -5.71 14.04
N GLU A 142 -8.39 -5.13 12.95
CA GLU A 142 -9.14 -4.26 12.06
C GLU A 142 -9.56 -5.01 10.81
N ILE A 143 -10.73 -4.65 10.26
CA ILE A 143 -11.08 -5.06 8.90
C ILE A 143 -10.01 -4.46 7.97
N PRO A 144 -9.27 -5.26 7.17
CA PRO A 144 -8.22 -4.75 6.31
C PRO A 144 -8.72 -3.69 5.34
N LEU A 145 -7.91 -2.66 5.06
CA LEU A 145 -8.28 -1.58 4.13
C LEU A 145 -8.71 -2.10 2.75
N VAL A 146 -8.07 -3.19 2.29
CA VAL A 146 -8.43 -3.86 1.04
C VAL A 146 -9.84 -4.46 1.04
N MET A 147 -10.43 -4.72 2.22
CA MET A 147 -11.75 -5.31 2.41
C MET A 147 -12.84 -4.29 2.79
N ARG A 148 -12.52 -3.00 2.94
CA ARG A 148 -13.47 -1.96 3.40
C ARG A 148 -14.32 -1.31 2.31
N GLY A 149 -14.15 -1.70 1.04
CA GLY A 149 -14.89 -1.15 -0.09
C GLY A 149 -14.42 0.23 -0.59
N ASP A 150 -13.51 0.89 0.14
CA ASP A 150 -12.82 2.11 -0.34
C ASP A 150 -11.84 1.75 -1.47
N LEU A 151 -11.41 2.73 -2.28
CA LEU A 151 -10.45 2.48 -3.35
C LEU A 151 -9.06 2.16 -2.77
N TYR A 152 -8.76 0.91 -2.41
CA TYR A 152 -7.44 0.47 -1.94
C TYR A 152 -6.73 -0.35 -3.01
N ALA A 153 -7.19 -1.58 -3.22
CA ALA A 153 -6.67 -2.46 -4.26
C ALA A 153 -6.88 -1.89 -5.65
N SER A 154 -8.02 -1.24 -5.90
CA SER A 154 -8.30 -0.59 -7.19
C SER A 154 -7.39 0.60 -7.46
N ALA A 155 -7.05 1.41 -6.44
CA ALA A 155 -6.07 2.49 -6.59
C ALA A 155 -4.66 1.93 -6.86
N CYS A 156 -4.28 0.86 -6.16
CA CYS A 156 -3.03 0.14 -6.39
C CYS A 156 -2.96 -0.43 -7.82
N LEU A 157 -4.02 -1.10 -8.27
CA LEU A 157 -4.14 -1.61 -9.64
C LEU A 157 -4.05 -0.49 -10.67
N ALA A 158 -4.78 0.62 -10.47
CA ALA A 158 -4.77 1.75 -11.38
C ALA A 158 -3.37 2.38 -11.52
N GLY A 159 -2.64 2.51 -10.41
CA GLY A 159 -1.24 2.93 -10.44
C GLY A 159 -0.33 1.97 -11.19
N GLY A 160 -0.52 0.67 -11.00
CA GLY A 160 0.21 -0.37 -11.74
C GLY A 160 -0.10 -0.33 -13.24
N LEU A 161 -1.37 -0.15 -13.62
CA LEU A 161 -1.77 0.00 -15.02
C LEU A 161 -1.21 1.27 -15.64
N ALA A 162 -1.17 2.38 -14.89
CA ALA A 162 -0.52 3.61 -15.34
C ALA A 162 0.99 3.39 -15.57
N TYR A 163 1.66 2.67 -14.67
CA TYR A 163 3.05 2.24 -14.85
C TYR A 163 3.21 1.45 -16.15
N ALA A 164 2.40 0.40 -16.34
CA ALA A 164 2.48 -0.49 -17.50
C ALA A 164 2.21 0.25 -18.82
N LEU A 165 1.26 1.18 -18.83
CA LEU A 165 0.95 2.00 -19.99
C LEU A 165 2.11 2.90 -20.38
N LEU A 166 2.65 3.66 -19.41
CA LEU A 166 3.80 4.55 -19.67
C LEU A 166 5.04 3.74 -20.10
N PHE A 167 5.26 2.58 -19.49
CA PHE A 167 6.33 1.67 -19.87
C PHE A 167 6.15 1.15 -21.31
N SER A 168 4.93 0.82 -21.73
CA SER A 168 4.65 0.36 -23.10
C SER A 168 4.78 1.45 -24.18
N LEU A 169 4.77 2.73 -23.77
CA LEU A 169 4.95 3.88 -24.65
C LEU A 169 6.42 4.34 -24.71
N ASP A 170 7.35 3.54 -24.20
CA ASP A 170 8.79 3.85 -24.10
C ASP A 170 9.07 5.19 -23.39
N VAL A 171 8.19 5.59 -22.47
CA VAL A 171 8.37 6.81 -21.67
C VAL A 171 9.55 6.61 -20.71
N ALA A 172 10.32 7.67 -20.48
CA ALA A 172 11.47 7.60 -19.58
C ALA A 172 11.06 7.12 -18.18
N TYR A 173 11.88 6.23 -17.64
CA TYR A 173 11.62 5.46 -16.43
C TYR A 173 11.13 6.25 -15.21
N VAL A 174 11.73 7.43 -14.98
CA VAL A 174 11.37 8.33 -13.87
C VAL A 174 9.90 8.74 -13.96
N TRP A 175 9.37 8.97 -15.17
CA TRP A 175 7.98 9.35 -15.37
C TRP A 175 7.01 8.18 -15.18
N CYS A 176 7.44 6.94 -15.45
CA CYS A 176 6.65 5.76 -15.11
C CYS A 176 6.44 5.65 -13.59
N ILE A 177 7.50 5.86 -12.80
CA ILE A 177 7.42 5.88 -11.32
C ILE A 177 6.52 7.02 -10.87
N VAL A 178 6.78 8.25 -11.32
CA VAL A 178 6.04 9.43 -10.90
C VAL A 178 4.56 9.31 -11.26
N GLY A 179 4.25 8.86 -12.48
CA GLY A 179 2.87 8.65 -12.93
C GLY A 179 2.12 7.62 -12.08
N ALA A 180 2.73 6.45 -11.84
CA ALA A 180 2.14 5.41 -11.01
C ALA A 180 1.92 5.86 -9.55
N LEU A 181 2.90 6.57 -8.99
CA LEU A 181 2.81 7.13 -7.65
C LEU A 181 1.68 8.15 -7.57
N HIS A 182 1.62 9.08 -8.52
CA HIS A 182 0.61 10.14 -8.56
C HIS A 182 -0.80 9.57 -8.68
N VAL A 183 -1.02 8.63 -9.61
CA VAL A 183 -2.32 7.97 -9.80
C VAL A 183 -2.75 7.23 -8.53
N THR A 184 -1.87 6.43 -7.93
CA THR A 184 -2.21 5.67 -6.72
C THR A 184 -2.58 6.59 -5.56
N VAL A 185 -1.74 7.59 -5.28
CA VAL A 185 -1.91 8.49 -4.13
C VAL A 185 -3.14 9.38 -4.30
N LEU A 186 -3.36 9.95 -5.49
CA LEU A 186 -4.54 10.79 -5.76
C LEU A 186 -5.83 10.00 -5.64
N LEU A 187 -5.89 8.77 -6.17
CA LEU A 187 -7.07 7.93 -6.03
C LEU A 187 -7.33 7.55 -4.57
N ARG A 188 -6.28 7.26 -3.78
CA ARG A 188 -6.41 6.97 -2.34
C ARG A 188 -6.92 8.17 -1.55
N ILE A 189 -6.32 9.33 -1.73
CA ILE A 189 -6.72 10.55 -1.02
C ILE A 189 -8.11 10.98 -1.46
N GLY A 190 -8.38 10.97 -2.78
CA GLY A 190 -9.67 11.29 -3.35
C GLY A 190 -10.78 10.37 -2.87
N SER A 191 -10.51 9.07 -2.76
CA SER A 191 -11.47 8.09 -2.21
C SER A 191 -11.92 8.45 -0.80
N VAL A 192 -11.01 8.93 0.04
CA VAL A 192 -11.31 9.29 1.42
C VAL A 192 -12.03 10.65 1.50
N TYR A 193 -11.65 11.61 0.67
CA TYR A 193 -12.27 12.94 0.66
C TYR A 193 -13.69 12.91 0.07
N TRP A 194 -13.90 12.21 -1.05
CA TRP A 194 -15.18 12.12 -1.75
C TRP A 194 -15.99 10.86 -1.40
N ASN A 195 -15.53 10.03 -0.46
CA ASN A 195 -16.16 8.76 -0.07
C ASN A 195 -16.42 7.81 -1.26
N TRP A 196 -15.48 7.71 -2.21
CA TRP A 196 -15.62 6.78 -3.32
C TRP A 196 -15.53 5.34 -2.84
N ARG A 197 -16.55 4.55 -3.18
CA ARG A 197 -16.67 3.12 -2.86
C ARG A 197 -16.82 2.30 -4.14
N VAL A 198 -16.30 1.08 -4.10
CA VAL A 198 -16.47 0.09 -5.17
C VAL A 198 -17.33 -1.05 -4.64
N ASP A 199 -18.60 -1.04 -5.02
CA ASP A 199 -19.54 -2.13 -4.71
C ASP A 199 -19.59 -3.11 -5.88
N LEU A 200 -18.84 -4.22 -5.77
CA LEU A 200 -18.83 -5.27 -6.80
C LEU A 200 -20.15 -6.07 -6.84
N PHE A 201 -20.82 -6.21 -5.69
CA PHE A 201 -22.04 -7.00 -5.56
C PHE A 201 -23.24 -6.12 -5.21
N HIS A 202 -23.58 -5.15 -6.07
CA HIS A 202 -24.86 -4.45 -5.97
C HIS A 202 -25.98 -5.34 -6.54
N LYS A 203 -26.76 -5.97 -5.66
CA LYS A 203 -27.94 -6.72 -6.07
C LYS A 203 -28.98 -5.72 -6.60
N ARG A 204 -29.24 -5.70 -7.92
CA ARG A 204 -30.39 -4.95 -8.49
C ARG A 204 -31.68 -5.50 -7.87
N THR A 205 -32.17 -4.85 -6.82
CA THR A 205 -33.50 -5.15 -6.29
C THR A 205 -34.56 -4.71 -7.30
N HIS A 206 -35.33 -5.67 -7.80
CA HIS A 206 -36.37 -5.50 -8.83
C HIS A 206 -37.67 -4.89 -8.26
N LYS A 207 -37.59 -3.90 -7.36
CA LYS A 207 -38.75 -3.41 -6.57
C LYS A 207 -39.19 -1.97 -6.85
N ASP A 208 -38.86 -1.41 -8.02
CA ASP A 208 -39.35 -0.09 -8.47
C ASP A 208 -40.28 -0.15 -9.70
N ARG A 209 -40.86 -1.31 -10.03
CA ARG A 209 -41.99 -1.37 -10.96
C ARG A 209 -43.31 -1.36 -10.20
N GLY A 210 -43.75 -0.16 -9.85
CA GLY A 210 -45.13 0.30 -9.83
C GLY A 210 -46.19 -0.58 -9.16
N PHE A 211 -46.53 -0.24 -7.91
CA PHE A 211 -47.90 -0.40 -7.42
C PHE A 211 -48.44 0.99 -7.04
N LYS A 212 -48.86 1.77 -8.05
CA LYS A 212 -49.74 2.93 -7.84
C LYS A 212 -51.14 2.37 -7.61
N ILE A 213 -51.52 2.11 -6.36
CA ILE A 213 -52.94 2.04 -6.01
C ILE A 213 -53.42 3.47 -5.86
N ARG A 214 -54.14 3.97 -6.87
CA ARG A 214 -55.05 5.09 -6.70
C ARG A 214 -56.08 4.70 -5.63
N LYS A 215 -56.11 5.40 -4.51
CA LYS A 215 -57.34 5.51 -3.71
C LYS A 215 -58.03 6.81 -4.11
N GLN A 216 -59.20 6.66 -4.71
CA GLN A 216 -60.27 7.66 -4.71
C GLN A 216 -60.89 7.71 -3.31
#